data_AF-A0A7S3W678-F1
#
_entry.id   AF-A0A7S3W678-F1
#
_cell.length_a   1.000
_cell.length_b   1.000
_cell.length_c   1.000
_cell.angle_alpha   90.00
_cell.angle_beta   90.00
_cell.angle_gamma   90.00
#
_symmetry.space_group_name_H-M   'P 1'
#
loop_
_entity.id
_entity.type
_entity.pdbx_description
1 polymer ?
#
loop_
_entity_poly.entity_id
_entity_poly.type
_entity_poly.pdbx_seq_one_letter_code
_entity_poly.pdbx_strand_id
1 'polypeptide(L)'
;EELKADKDVVLEAVNQNASTLRFVSKELMGADEFVLEAVKQNGFALQFAPKHMKDDKQFMLEVVKRNGSAIEFASESLMSDKEVVLEAVKQNGSALQFASEELKGDKNLLVEAAKQCGWGTLLMFASEDLKADKEILLEAVKQNGKALQFASAELKDDRDI
;
A
#
# COMPACT_ATOMS: atom_id res chain seq x y z
N GLU A 1 30.06 -14.56 17.58
CA GLU A 1 29.89 -13.54 16.52
C GLU A 1 29.43 -14.16 15.20
N GLU A 2 29.80 -15.41 14.87
CA GLU A 2 29.45 -16.09 13.61
C GLU A 2 27.95 -16.22 13.29
N LEU A 3 27.09 -16.51 14.28
CA LEU A 3 25.66 -16.75 14.02
C LEU A 3 24.88 -15.52 13.50
N LYS A 4 25.40 -14.30 13.69
CA LYS A 4 24.78 -13.06 13.19
C LYS A 4 25.12 -12.73 11.74
N ALA A 5 26.02 -13.51 11.15
CA ALA A 5 26.46 -13.39 9.76
C ALA A 5 26.07 -14.61 8.91
N ASP A 6 25.61 -15.69 9.53
CA ASP A 6 25.07 -16.87 8.84
C ASP A 6 23.68 -16.57 8.28
N LYS A 7 23.59 -16.46 6.95
CA LYS A 7 22.36 -16.12 6.22
C LYS A 7 21.21 -17.07 6.56
N ASP A 8 21.46 -18.37 6.60
CA ASP A 8 20.40 -19.39 6.74
C ASP A 8 19.85 -19.40 8.16
N VAL A 9 20.74 -19.32 9.16
CA VAL A 9 20.34 -19.21 10.58
C VAL A 9 19.55 -17.93 10.82
N VAL A 10 19.98 -16.81 10.21
CA VAL A 10 19.30 -15.52 10.37
C VAL A 10 17.94 -15.53 9.70
N LEU A 11 17.81 -16.08 8.48
CA LEU A 11 16.51 -16.13 7.79
C LEU A 11 15.47 -16.95 8.58
N GLU A 12 15.86 -18.09 9.15
CA GLU A 12 14.98 -18.88 10.01
C GLU A 12 14.53 -18.08 11.25
N ALA A 13 15.44 -17.31 11.85
CA ALA A 13 15.12 -16.45 12.98
C ALA A 13 14.18 -15.28 12.59
N VAL A 14 14.36 -14.69 11.41
CA VAL A 14 13.51 -13.62 10.85
C VAL A 14 12.10 -14.11 10.58
N ASN A 15 11.97 -15.33 10.07
CA ASN A 15 10.68 -15.97 9.82
C ASN A 15 9.83 -16.04 11.11
N GLN A 16 10.45 -16.36 12.25
CA GLN A 16 9.76 -16.36 13.55
C GLN A 16 9.57 -14.95 14.13
N ASN A 17 10.54 -14.06 13.97
CA ASN A 17 10.49 -12.69 14.48
C ASN A 17 11.36 -11.73 13.67
N ALA A 18 10.74 -10.86 12.88
CA ALA A 18 11.43 -9.84 12.09
C ALA A 18 12.30 -8.88 12.92
N SER A 19 11.99 -8.68 14.21
CA SER A 19 12.79 -7.81 15.09
C SER A 19 14.21 -8.32 15.35
N THR A 20 14.50 -9.58 15.01
CA THR A 20 15.85 -10.15 15.06
C THR A 20 16.83 -9.42 14.13
N LEU A 21 16.33 -8.79 13.05
CA LEU A 21 17.14 -7.98 12.13
C LEU A 21 17.87 -6.82 12.81
N ARG A 22 17.40 -6.35 13.98
CA ARG A 22 18.10 -5.34 14.78
C ARG A 22 19.48 -5.79 15.27
N PHE A 23 19.73 -7.10 15.31
CA PHE A 23 20.96 -7.69 15.83
C PHE A 23 21.85 -8.30 14.75
N VAL A 24 21.41 -8.29 13.49
CA VAL A 24 22.15 -8.80 12.34
C VAL A 24 23.33 -7.88 12.02
N SER A 25 24.41 -8.47 11.49
CA SER A 25 25.59 -7.72 11.06
C SER A 25 25.24 -6.65 10.02
N LYS A 26 26.00 -5.54 10.02
CA LYS A 26 25.77 -4.45 9.05
C LYS A 26 26.08 -4.91 7.63
N GLU A 27 27.04 -5.81 7.50
CA GLU A 27 27.45 -6.43 6.24
C GLU A 27 26.28 -7.20 5.62
N LEU A 28 25.60 -8.05 6.39
CA LEU A 28 24.46 -8.82 5.90
C LEU A 28 23.24 -7.93 5.66
N MET A 29 22.98 -6.94 6.53
CA MET A 29 21.93 -5.94 6.31
C MET A 29 22.20 -5.00 5.11
N GLY A 30 23.45 -4.88 4.68
CA GLY A 30 23.84 -4.14 3.48
C GLY A 30 23.70 -4.94 2.19
N ALA A 31 23.43 -6.24 2.27
CA ALA A 31 23.20 -7.08 1.11
C ALA A 31 21.70 -7.06 0.73
N ASP A 32 21.37 -6.34 -0.34
CA ASP A 32 20.00 -6.15 -0.81
C ASP A 32 19.25 -7.47 -1.04
N GLU A 33 19.93 -8.49 -1.56
CA GLU A 33 19.36 -9.83 -1.79
C GLU A 33 18.94 -10.50 -0.47
N PHE A 34 19.74 -10.34 0.58
CA PHE A 34 19.39 -10.88 1.90
C PHE A 34 18.17 -10.17 2.49
N VAL A 35 18.14 -8.84 2.42
CA VAL A 35 17.00 -8.06 2.94
C VAL A 35 15.74 -8.37 2.14
N LEU A 36 15.84 -8.51 0.82
CA LEU A 36 14.72 -8.92 -0.03
C LEU A 36 14.18 -10.29 0.39
N GLU A 37 15.04 -11.28 0.62
CA GLU A 37 14.64 -12.61 1.08
C GLU A 37 13.97 -12.55 2.46
N ALA A 38 14.53 -11.78 3.39
CA ALA A 38 13.96 -11.55 4.71
C ALA A 38 12.55 -10.93 4.65
N VAL A 39 12.36 -9.92 3.79
CA VAL A 39 11.04 -9.30 3.53
C VAL A 39 10.08 -10.28 2.86
N LYS A 40 10.60 -11.15 1.98
CA LYS A 40 9.76 -12.14 1.31
C LYS A 40 9.22 -13.20 2.26
N GLN A 41 10.00 -13.58 3.27
CA GLN A 41 9.60 -14.54 4.31
C GLN A 41 8.71 -13.88 5.36
N ASN A 42 9.07 -12.67 5.80
CA ASN A 42 8.33 -11.93 6.81
C ASN A 42 8.20 -10.45 6.41
N GLY A 43 7.00 -10.04 6.00
CA GLY A 43 6.74 -8.66 5.57
C GLY A 43 7.08 -7.59 6.62
N PHE A 44 7.08 -7.93 7.91
CA PHE A 44 7.50 -7.01 8.98
C PHE A 44 9.00 -6.69 8.94
N ALA A 45 9.81 -7.49 8.24
CA ALA A 45 11.23 -7.22 8.03
C ALA A 45 11.47 -5.89 7.28
N LEU A 46 10.50 -5.43 6.49
CA LEU A 46 10.59 -4.18 5.74
C LEU A 46 10.86 -2.98 6.65
N GLN A 47 10.35 -2.99 7.89
CA GLN A 47 10.62 -1.95 8.87
C GLN A 47 12.13 -1.74 9.08
N PHE A 48 12.93 -2.80 8.97
CA PHE A 48 14.38 -2.80 9.16
C PHE A 48 15.18 -2.66 7.87
N ALA A 49 14.53 -2.68 6.70
CA ALA A 49 15.23 -2.53 5.43
C ALA A 49 16.01 -1.21 5.37
N PRO A 50 17.22 -1.21 4.78
CA PRO A 50 18.01 -0.01 4.56
C PRO A 50 17.22 1.06 3.80
N LYS A 51 17.56 2.33 4.07
CA LYS A 51 16.86 3.46 3.45
C LYS A 51 16.90 3.41 1.92
N HIS A 52 18.05 3.09 1.32
CA HIS A 52 18.18 3.05 -0.14
C HIS A 52 17.26 2.03 -0.80
N MET A 53 16.91 0.93 -0.11
CA MET A 53 15.93 -0.04 -0.60
C MET A 53 14.49 0.48 -0.49
N LYS A 54 14.15 1.18 0.60
CA LYS A 54 12.83 1.85 0.76
C LYS A 54 12.63 3.01 -0.22
N ASP A 55 13.74 3.57 -0.70
CA ASP A 55 13.77 4.58 -1.75
C ASP A 55 13.80 3.94 -3.17
N ASP A 56 14.03 2.62 -3.27
CA ASP A 56 14.08 1.90 -4.55
C ASP A 56 12.68 1.53 -5.05
N LYS A 57 12.34 2.03 -6.23
CA LYS A 57 11.02 1.83 -6.83
C LYS A 57 10.72 0.37 -7.15
N GLN A 58 11.68 -0.38 -7.69
CA GLN A 58 11.43 -1.76 -8.14
C GLN A 58 11.22 -2.68 -6.93
N PHE A 59 12.05 -2.54 -5.91
CA PHE A 59 11.90 -3.21 -4.64
C PHE A 59 10.54 -2.91 -4.01
N MET A 60 10.17 -1.63 -3.90
CA MET A 60 8.87 -1.26 -3.32
C MET A 60 7.69 -1.76 -4.14
N LEU A 61 7.78 -1.83 -5.47
CA LEU A 61 6.75 -2.47 -6.30
C LEU A 61 6.58 -3.95 -5.99
N GLU A 62 7.67 -4.71 -5.82
CA GLU A 62 7.58 -6.12 -5.41
C GLU A 62 6.90 -6.30 -4.04
N VAL A 63 7.18 -5.38 -3.12
CA VAL A 63 6.67 -5.40 -1.75
C VAL A 63 5.18 -5.05 -1.71
N VAL A 64 4.76 -3.94 -2.32
CA VAL A 64 3.36 -3.48 -2.25
C VAL A 64 2.40 -4.39 -3.01
N LYS A 65 2.88 -5.09 -4.06
CA LYS A 65 2.13 -6.15 -4.76
C LYS A 65 1.69 -7.29 -3.86
N ARG A 66 2.39 -7.51 -2.74
CA ARG A 66 2.06 -8.56 -1.77
C ARG A 66 1.28 -8.01 -0.58
N ASN A 67 1.57 -6.77 -0.19
CA ASN A 67 0.88 -6.09 0.90
C ASN A 67 0.82 -4.58 0.62
N GLY A 68 -0.36 -4.09 0.24
CA GLY A 68 -0.55 -2.67 -0.08
C GLY A 68 -0.23 -1.73 1.08
N SER A 69 -0.39 -2.16 2.34
CA SER A 69 -0.04 -1.35 3.51
C SER A 69 1.45 -1.08 3.65
N ALA A 70 2.30 -1.88 3.01
CA ALA A 70 3.75 -1.72 3.08
C ALA A 70 4.27 -0.41 2.47
N ILE A 71 3.44 0.30 1.69
CA ILE A 71 3.76 1.63 1.19
C ILE A 71 4.05 2.63 2.32
N GLU A 72 3.58 2.40 3.55
CA GLU A 72 3.88 3.23 4.72
C GLU A 72 5.38 3.34 5.03
N PHE A 73 6.18 2.38 4.57
CA PHE A 73 7.64 2.35 4.74
C PHE A 73 8.40 2.92 3.55
N ALA A 74 7.72 3.25 2.45
CA ALA A 74 8.35 3.82 1.27
C ALA A 74 8.85 5.25 1.54
N SER A 75 9.70 5.75 0.66
CA SER A 75 10.08 7.16 0.68
C SER A 75 8.92 8.08 0.30
N GLU A 76 8.96 9.34 0.74
CA GLU A 76 7.98 10.37 0.32
C GLU A 76 7.90 10.51 -1.21
N SER A 77 9.04 10.32 -1.89
CA SER A 77 9.10 10.35 -3.36
C SER A 77 8.31 9.21 -3.99
N LEU A 78 8.35 8.00 -3.40
CA LEU A 78 7.59 6.85 -3.88
C LEU A 78 6.12 6.90 -3.45
N MET A 79 5.80 7.52 -2.31
CA MET A 79 4.43 7.86 -1.94
C MET A 79 3.78 8.91 -2.88
N SER A 80 4.62 9.61 -3.65
CA SER A 80 4.19 10.51 -4.73
C SER A 80 4.32 9.87 -6.12
N ASP A 81 4.81 8.64 -6.23
CA ASP A 81 4.89 7.90 -7.48
C ASP A 81 3.56 7.18 -7.73
N LYS A 82 2.85 7.63 -8.77
CA LYS A 82 1.52 7.11 -9.12
C LYS A 82 1.49 5.60 -9.37
N GLU A 83 2.56 5.02 -9.91
CA GLU A 83 2.60 3.58 -10.20
C GLU A 83 2.70 2.77 -8.89
N VAL A 84 3.57 3.18 -7.97
CA VAL A 84 3.73 2.53 -6.66
C VAL A 84 2.45 2.65 -5.85
N VAL A 85 1.87 3.86 -5.79
CA VAL A 85 0.62 4.11 -5.06
C VAL A 85 -0.54 3.30 -5.65
N LEU A 86 -0.68 3.29 -6.98
CA LEU A 86 -1.75 2.53 -7.64
C LEU A 86 -1.64 1.04 -7.33
N GLU A 87 -0.43 0.47 -7.38
CA GLU A 87 -0.25 -0.95 -7.08
C GLU A 87 -0.53 -1.26 -5.60
N ALA A 88 -0.16 -0.37 -4.69
CA ALA A 88 -0.51 -0.49 -3.28
C ALA A 88 -2.03 -0.42 -3.06
N VAL A 89 -2.72 0.51 -3.74
CA VAL A 89 -4.18 0.69 -3.65
C VAL A 89 -4.93 -0.51 -4.21
N LYS A 90 -4.50 -1.10 -5.32
CA LYS A 90 -5.09 -2.35 -5.85
C LYS A 90 -5.03 -3.49 -4.84
N GLN A 91 -3.96 -3.55 -4.05
CA GLN A 91 -3.79 -4.59 -3.04
C GLN A 91 -4.52 -4.27 -1.73
N ASN A 92 -4.63 -2.99 -1.37
CA ASN A 92 -5.38 -2.50 -0.22
C ASN A 92 -5.85 -1.06 -0.49
N GLY A 93 -7.15 -0.84 -0.68
CA GLY A 93 -7.69 0.50 -0.95
C GLY A 93 -7.40 1.53 0.13
N SER A 94 -7.10 1.10 1.36
CA SER A 94 -6.70 1.99 2.46
C SER A 94 -5.27 2.51 2.33
N ALA A 95 -4.47 1.96 1.42
CA ALA A 95 -3.13 2.45 1.10
C ALA A 95 -3.14 3.89 0.54
N LEU A 96 -4.27 4.35 0.01
CA LEU A 96 -4.45 5.72 -0.49
C LEU A 96 -4.13 6.79 0.57
N GLN A 97 -4.29 6.47 1.87
CA GLN A 97 -3.98 7.39 2.96
C GLN A 97 -2.51 7.84 3.00
N PHE A 98 -1.60 7.01 2.47
CA PHE A 98 -0.16 7.25 2.41
C PHE A 98 0.26 7.98 1.14
N ALA A 99 -0.62 8.11 0.14
CA ALA A 99 -0.31 8.84 -1.07
C ALA A 99 -0.10 10.33 -0.79
N SER A 100 0.61 11.02 -1.67
CA SER A 100 0.68 12.48 -1.64
C SER A 100 -0.70 13.12 -1.78
N GLU A 101 -0.87 14.35 -1.29
CA GLU A 101 -2.15 15.08 -1.38
C GLU A 101 -2.63 15.25 -2.83
N GLU A 102 -1.69 15.40 -3.78
CA GLU A 102 -1.99 15.44 -5.21
C GLU A 102 -2.62 14.12 -5.71
N LEU A 103 -2.09 12.98 -5.27
CA LEU A 103 -2.56 11.66 -5.69
C LEU A 103 -3.84 11.22 -4.96
N LYS A 104 -4.10 11.71 -3.74
CA LYS A 104 -5.35 11.41 -3.01
C LYS A 104 -6.60 11.87 -3.75
N GLY A 105 -6.49 12.94 -4.54
CA GLY A 105 -7.56 13.44 -5.40
C GLY A 105 -7.60 12.83 -6.80
N ASP A 106 -6.69 11.91 -7.13
CA ASP A 106 -6.65 11.30 -8.46
C ASP A 106 -7.85 10.37 -8.66
N LYS A 107 -8.65 10.65 -9.68
CA LYS A 107 -9.87 9.88 -9.99
C LYS A 107 -9.57 8.38 -10.14
N ASN A 108 -8.49 8.00 -10.82
CA ASN A 108 -8.20 6.58 -11.08
C ASN A 108 -7.84 5.85 -9.78
N LEU A 109 -7.07 6.50 -8.90
CA LEU A 109 -6.75 5.95 -7.58
C LEU A 109 -7.99 5.84 -6.70
N LEU A 110 -8.90 6.82 -6.74
CA LEU A 110 -10.16 6.79 -6.01
C LEU A 110 -11.10 5.68 -6.49
N VAL A 111 -11.26 5.51 -7.80
CA VAL A 111 -12.02 4.39 -8.38
C VAL A 111 -11.43 3.05 -7.90
N GLU A 112 -10.11 2.90 -7.94
CA GLU A 112 -9.48 1.65 -7.53
C GLU A 112 -9.59 1.42 -6.01
N ALA A 113 -9.46 2.47 -5.19
CA ALA A 113 -9.69 2.38 -3.75
C ALA A 113 -11.15 2.00 -3.41
N ALA A 114 -12.11 2.53 -4.18
CA ALA A 114 -13.53 2.21 -4.04
C ALA A 114 -13.82 0.74 -4.33
N LYS A 115 -13.15 0.14 -5.32
CA LYS A 115 -13.24 -1.30 -5.60
C LYS A 115 -12.81 -2.15 -4.43
N GLN A 116 -11.75 -1.74 -3.73
CA GLN A 116 -11.14 -2.57 -2.68
C GLN A 116 -11.80 -2.39 -1.31
N CYS A 117 -12.22 -1.17 -0.96
CA CYS A 117 -12.71 -0.84 0.40
C CYS A 117 -14.10 -0.18 0.43
N GLY A 118 -14.73 0.01 -0.73
CA GLY A 118 -16.03 0.67 -0.84
C GLY A 118 -15.98 2.18 -0.58
N TRP A 119 -17.15 2.76 -0.26
CA TRP A 119 -17.34 4.22 -0.17
C TRP A 119 -16.62 4.90 1.01
N GLY A 120 -16.23 4.15 2.05
CA GLY A 120 -15.64 4.71 3.27
C GLY A 120 -14.35 5.49 3.01
N THR A 121 -13.48 4.98 2.14
CA THR A 121 -12.21 5.62 1.78
C THR A 121 -12.43 6.92 0.99
N LEU A 122 -13.42 6.93 0.10
CA LEU A 122 -13.75 8.10 -0.72
C LEU A 122 -14.27 9.28 0.12
N LEU A 123 -15.03 9.00 1.19
CA LEU A 123 -15.53 10.04 2.08
C LEU A 123 -14.41 10.86 2.72
N MET A 124 -13.24 10.25 2.93
CA MET A 124 -12.08 10.91 3.54
C MET A 124 -11.24 11.72 2.55
N PHE A 125 -11.12 11.27 1.30
CA PHE A 125 -10.12 11.82 0.36
C PHE A 125 -10.70 12.48 -0.89
N ALA A 126 -11.88 12.07 -1.35
CA ALA A 126 -12.48 12.63 -2.55
C ALA A 126 -13.02 14.05 -2.30
N SER A 127 -12.91 14.93 -3.30
CA SER A 127 -13.64 16.20 -3.32
C SER A 127 -15.14 15.96 -3.51
N GLU A 128 -15.97 16.97 -3.23
CA GLU A 128 -17.43 16.85 -3.45
C GLU A 128 -17.78 16.52 -4.91
N ASP A 129 -17.04 17.11 -5.87
CA ASP A 129 -17.20 16.82 -7.29
C ASP A 129 -16.92 15.33 -7.60
N LEU A 130 -15.89 14.75 -6.98
CA LEU A 130 -15.53 13.34 -7.17
C LEU A 130 -16.46 12.39 -6.41
N LYS A 131 -17.07 12.82 -5.30
CA LYS A 131 -18.15 12.08 -4.63
C LYS A 131 -19.44 12.07 -5.43
N ALA A 132 -19.66 13.09 -6.27
CA ALA A 132 -20.74 13.15 -7.24
C ALA A 132 -20.39 12.50 -8.58
N ASP A 133 -19.25 11.82 -8.69
CA ASP A 133 -18.89 11.09 -9.91
C ASP A 133 -19.64 9.75 -9.97
N LYS A 134 -20.43 9.58 -11.03
CA LYS A 134 -21.25 8.38 -11.27
C LYS A 134 -20.41 7.09 -11.34
N GLU A 135 -19.21 7.13 -11.93
CA GLU A 135 -18.36 5.95 -12.07
C GLU A 135 -17.85 5.48 -10.72
N ILE A 136 -17.36 6.41 -9.89
CA ILE A 136 -16.90 6.14 -8.53
C ILE A 136 -18.06 5.57 -7.68
N LEU A 137 -19.26 6.16 -7.79
CA LEU A 137 -20.44 5.70 -7.07
C LEU A 137 -20.87 4.30 -7.46
N LEU A 138 -20.98 4.02 -8.76
CA LEU A 138 -21.35 2.70 -9.26
C LEU A 138 -20.41 1.63 -8.72
N GLU A 139 -19.11 1.90 -8.71
CA GLU A 139 -18.13 0.92 -8.26
C GLU A 139 -18.21 0.64 -6.75
N ALA A 140 -18.46 1.67 -5.95
CA ALA A 140 -18.68 1.48 -4.53
C ALA A 140 -20.02 0.84 -4.18
N VAL A 141 -21.08 1.12 -4.95
CA VAL A 141 -22.41 0.49 -4.79
C VAL A 141 -22.33 -1.00 -5.09
N LYS A 142 -21.58 -1.40 -6.13
CA LYS A 142 -21.32 -2.83 -6.42
C LYS A 142 -20.69 -3.56 -5.24
N GLN A 143 -19.76 -2.92 -4.54
CA GLN A 143 -19.12 -3.50 -3.36
C GLN A 143 -20.04 -3.51 -2.14
N ASN A 144 -20.75 -2.40 -1.90
CA ASN A 144 -21.68 -2.26 -0.81
C ASN A 144 -22.83 -1.34 -1.21
N GLY A 145 -24.02 -1.89 -1.42
CA GLY A 145 -25.20 -1.12 -1.82
C GLY A 145 -25.58 0.02 -0.87
N LYS A 146 -25.11 0.00 0.39
CA LYS A 146 -25.27 1.14 1.31
C LYS A 146 -24.51 2.38 0.87
N ALA A 147 -23.55 2.28 -0.04
CA ALA A 147 -22.85 3.42 -0.64
C ALA A 147 -23.84 4.42 -1.27
N LEU A 148 -24.98 3.94 -1.80
CA LEU A 148 -26.02 4.78 -2.39
C LEU A 148 -26.60 5.82 -1.41
N GLN A 149 -26.57 5.57 -0.10
CA GLN A 149 -27.05 6.54 0.89
C GLN A 149 -26.24 7.84 0.88
N PHE A 150 -24.99 7.78 0.41
CA PHE A 150 -24.05 8.89 0.34
C PHE A 150 -24.00 9.57 -1.03
N ALA A 151 -24.73 9.04 -2.02
CA ALA A 151 -24.86 9.66 -3.33
C ALA A 151 -25.54 11.04 -3.23
N SER A 152 -25.19 11.93 -4.17
CA SER A 152 -25.91 13.20 -4.35
C SER A 152 -27.39 12.94 -4.69
N ALA A 153 -28.26 13.92 -4.46
CA ALA A 153 -29.68 13.77 -4.79
C ALA A 153 -29.89 13.43 -6.28
N GLU A 154 -29.10 14.04 -7.16
CA GLU A 154 -29.12 13.79 -8.60
C GLU A 154 -28.79 12.33 -8.95
N LEU A 155 -27.78 11.74 -8.30
CA LEU A 155 -27.40 10.34 -8.53
C LEU A 155 -28.36 9.34 -7.89
N LYS A 156 -29.08 9.71 -6.82
CA LYS A 156 -30.09 8.85 -6.20
C LYS A 156 -31.33 8.68 -7.07
N ASP A 157 -31.63 9.69 -7.89
CA ASP A 157 -32.77 9.66 -8.82
C ASP A 157 -32.37 9.10 -10.21
N ASP A 158 -31.09 8.81 -10.44
CA ASP A 158 -30.58 8.18 -11.66
C ASP A 158 -30.90 6.67 -11.64
N ARG A 159 -31.73 6.23 -12.61
CA ARG A 159 -32.19 4.84 -12.73
C ARG A 159 -31.12 3.86 -13.23
N ASP A 160 -29.98 4.37 -13.69
CA ASP A 160 -28.86 3.55 -14.14
C ASP A 160 -27.90 3.18 -12.99
N ILE A 161 -28.16 3.63 -11.75
CA ILE A 161 -27.37 3.38 -10.54
C ILE A 161 -28.06 2.38 -9.63
#